data_AF-A0A6V8CQJ4-F1
#
_entry.id   AF-A0A6V8CQJ4-F1
#
_cell.length_a   1.000
_cell.length_b   1.000
_cell.length_c   1.000
_cell.angle_alpha   90.00
_cell.angle_beta   90.00
_cell.angle_gamma   90.00
#
_symmetry.space_group_name_H-M   'P 1'
#
loop_
_entity.id
_entity.type
_entity.pdbx_description
1 polymer ?
#
loop_
_entity_poly.entity_id
_entity_poly.type
_entity_poly.pdbx_seq_one_letter_code
_entity_poly.pdbx_strand_id
1 'polypeptide(L)'
;AGSLGDGVEIIEWSYTVPNSGQYDLRVRIDPTNVIDENSEINNDHYMVVTGADVSSPGLVPSFAPTLSALIFVGFVVALLQQRD
;
A
#
# COMPACT_ATOMS: atom_id res chain seq x y z
N ALA A 1 41.66 -8.19 -23.88
CA ALA A 1 41.14 -7.37 -22.78
C ALA A 1 39.64 -7.56 -22.74
N GLY A 2 39.07 -8.01 -21.61
CA GLY A 2 37.62 -8.20 -21.47
C GLY A 2 36.92 -6.85 -21.48
N SER A 3 35.90 -6.70 -22.31
CA SER A 3 35.08 -5.49 -22.35
C SER A 3 34.24 -5.44 -21.08
N LEU A 4 34.46 -4.43 -20.25
CA LEU A 4 33.51 -4.03 -19.21
C LEU A 4 32.35 -3.35 -19.95
N GLY A 5 31.37 -4.13 -20.36
CA GLY A 5 30.17 -3.63 -21.04
C GLY A 5 29.06 -3.46 -20.02
N ASP A 6 28.39 -2.30 -20.06
CA ASP A 6 27.16 -2.10 -19.31
C ASP A 6 26.09 -3.04 -19.88
N GLY A 7 25.44 -3.79 -19.00
CA GLY A 7 24.39 -4.75 -19.32
C GLY A 7 23.16 -4.53 -18.44
N VAL A 8 21.99 -4.85 -18.96
CA VAL A 8 20.73 -4.86 -18.18
C VAL A 8 20.17 -6.26 -18.23
N GLU A 9 20.02 -6.87 -17.06
CA GLU A 9 19.44 -8.20 -16.88
C GLU A 9 18.06 -8.08 -16.23
N ILE A 10 17.12 -8.93 -16.65
CA ILE A 10 15.76 -8.96 -16.12
C ILE A 10 15.60 -10.19 -15.23
N ILE A 11 15.20 -9.96 -13.98
CA ILE A 11 14.90 -11.03 -13.02
C ILE A 11 13.38 -11.10 -12.84
N GLU A 12 12.80 -12.26 -13.16
CA GLU A 12 11.38 -12.54 -12.92
C GLU A 12 11.22 -13.39 -11.66
N TRP A 13 10.37 -12.95 -10.74
CA TRP A 13 10.05 -13.67 -9.52
C TRP A 13 8.54 -13.65 -9.26
N SER A 14 7.98 -14.82 -8.93
CA SER A 14 6.57 -14.97 -8.58
C SER A 14 6.41 -15.07 -7.06
N TYR A 15 5.65 -14.12 -6.48
CA TYR A 15 5.35 -14.05 -5.06
C TYR A 15 3.84 -14.01 -4.83
N THR A 16 3.34 -14.86 -3.92
CA THR A 16 1.95 -14.84 -3.48
C THR A 16 1.88 -14.23 -2.09
N VAL A 17 1.11 -13.14 -1.95
CA VAL A 17 0.90 -12.47 -0.67
C VAL A 17 0.09 -13.39 0.26
N PRO A 18 0.60 -13.76 1.44
CA PRO A 18 0.01 -14.83 2.25
C PRO A 18 -1.26 -14.42 2.99
N ASN A 19 -1.40 -13.15 3.42
CA ASN A 19 -2.56 -12.67 4.17
C ASN A 19 -2.99 -11.27 3.70
N SER A 20 -4.16 -10.81 4.16
CA SER A 20 -4.53 -9.40 4.01
C SER A 20 -3.58 -8.50 4.80
N GLY A 21 -3.26 -7.34 4.22
CA GLY A 21 -2.36 -6.37 4.83
C GLY A 21 -1.36 -5.79 3.84
N GLN A 22 -0.63 -4.79 4.31
CA GLN A 22 0.44 -4.15 3.54
C GLN A 22 1.76 -4.86 3.82
N TYR A 23 2.50 -5.15 2.75
CA TYR A 23 3.82 -5.76 2.79
C TYR A 23 4.81 -4.88 2.03
N ASP A 24 6.00 -4.72 2.59
CA ASP A 24 7.14 -4.08 1.93
C ASP A 24 8.08 -5.16 1.40
N LEU A 25 8.22 -5.23 0.08
CA LEU A 25 9.14 -6.13 -0.61
C LEU A 25 10.43 -5.39 -0.90
N ARG A 26 11.55 -5.92 -0.41
CA ARG A 26 12.88 -5.39 -0.69
C ARG A 26 13.71 -6.39 -1.47
N VAL A 27 14.24 -5.96 -2.60
CA VAL A 27 15.30 -6.65 -3.34
C VAL A 27 16.61 -5.94 -3.04
N ARG A 28 17.62 -6.70 -2.61
CA ARG A 28 18.98 -6.21 -2.39
C ARG A 28 19.97 -6.97 -3.26
N ILE A 29 20.76 -6.26 -4.04
CA ILE A 29 21.91 -6.81 -4.78
C ILE A 29 23.13 -6.80 -3.85
N ASP A 30 24.00 -7.80 -4.01
CA ASP A 30 25.18 -8.05 -3.17
C ASP A 30 25.00 -7.72 -1.68
N PRO A 31 24.11 -8.42 -0.95
CA PRO A 31 23.88 -8.15 0.46
C PRO A 31 25.11 -8.40 1.35
N THR A 32 26.11 -9.12 0.83
CA THR A 32 27.36 -9.44 1.52
C THR A 32 28.47 -8.43 1.29
N ASN A 33 28.28 -7.49 0.34
CA ASN A 33 29.25 -6.46 -0.01
C ASN A 33 30.63 -7.04 -0.38
N VAL A 34 30.63 -7.99 -1.31
CA VAL A 34 31.82 -8.70 -1.81
C VAL A 34 32.33 -8.09 -3.12
N ILE A 35 31.44 -7.50 -3.91
CA ILE A 35 31.73 -6.84 -5.18
C ILE A 35 31.88 -5.35 -4.90
N ASP A 36 33.03 -4.78 -5.27
CA ASP A 36 33.28 -3.33 -5.17
C ASP A 36 32.61 -2.62 -6.35
N GLU A 37 31.52 -1.92 -6.07
CA GLU A 37 30.71 -1.23 -7.07
C GLU A 37 30.99 0.27 -7.09
N ASN A 38 30.51 0.97 -8.12
CA ASN A 38 30.69 2.44 -8.17
C ASN A 38 29.92 3.17 -7.05
N SER A 39 28.93 2.52 -6.45
CA SER A 39 28.01 3.11 -5.47
C SER A 39 27.33 2.03 -4.63
N GLU A 40 27.78 1.86 -3.39
CA GLU A 40 27.17 0.93 -2.42
C GLU A 40 25.76 1.35 -1.94
N ILE A 41 25.30 2.55 -2.30
CA ILE A 41 24.05 3.13 -1.78
C ILE A 41 22.83 2.90 -2.68
N ASN A 42 22.99 2.21 -3.81
CA ASN A 42 21.92 1.97 -4.79
C ASN A 42 21.56 0.48 -4.96
N ASN A 43 21.96 -0.36 -4.00
CA ASN A 43 21.78 -1.81 -4.07
C ASN A 43 20.40 -2.28 -3.63
N ASP A 44 19.56 -1.38 -3.10
CA ASP A 44 18.22 -1.69 -2.60
C ASP A 44 17.12 -1.14 -3.50
N HIS A 45 16.12 -1.99 -3.78
CA HIS A 45 14.86 -1.61 -4.41
C HIS A 45 13.68 -2.06 -3.56
N TYR A 46 12.68 -1.19 -3.42
CA TYR A 46 11.51 -1.40 -2.56
C TYR A 46 10.22 -1.35 -3.36
N MET A 47 9.28 -2.24 -3.03
CA MET A 47 7.94 -2.28 -3.62
C MET A 47 6.90 -2.60 -2.55
N VAL A 48 5.88 -1.77 -2.46
CA VAL A 48 4.77 -1.99 -1.52
C VAL A 48 3.66 -2.77 -2.23
N VAL A 49 3.24 -3.88 -1.62
CA VAL A 49 2.12 -4.69 -2.10
C VAL A 49 1.04 -4.82 -1.02
N THR A 50 -0.22 -4.82 -1.43
CA THR A 50 -1.35 -4.93 -0.51
C THR A 50 -2.11 -6.22 -0.81
N GLY A 51 -2.14 -7.13 0.15
CA GLY A 51 -3.01 -8.30 0.12
C GLY A 51 -4.46 -7.86 0.39
N ALA A 52 -5.38 -8.22 -0.50
CA ALA A 52 -6.81 -8.04 -0.32
C ALA A 52 -7.45 -9.39 0.02
N ASP A 53 -8.29 -9.42 1.04
CA ASP A 53 -9.10 -10.59 1.38
C ASP A 53 -10.58 -10.26 1.13
N VAL A 54 -11.26 -11.11 0.37
CA VAL A 54 -12.68 -10.96 0.02
C VAL A 54 -13.60 -11.10 1.25
N SER A 55 -13.11 -11.73 2.32
CA SER A 55 -13.82 -11.85 3.60
C SER A 55 -13.68 -10.61 4.49
N SER A 56 -12.79 -9.68 4.14
CA SER A 56 -12.58 -8.42 4.84
C SER A 56 -12.40 -7.28 3.83
N PRO A 57 -13.49 -6.88 3.11
CA PRO A 57 -13.45 -5.66 2.33
C PRO A 57 -13.10 -4.53 3.28
N GLY A 58 -11.98 -3.85 3.00
CA GLY A 58 -11.42 -2.82 3.85
C GLY A 58 -12.53 -1.94 4.43
N LEU A 59 -12.69 -2.03 5.75
CA LEU A 59 -13.60 -1.19 6.49
C LEU A 59 -13.03 0.23 6.45
N VAL A 60 -13.15 0.89 5.30
CA VAL A 60 -13.40 2.32 5.37
C VAL A 60 -14.66 2.43 6.22
N PRO A 61 -14.64 3.13 7.36
CA PRO A 61 -15.87 3.38 8.10
C PRO A 61 -16.71 4.21 7.16
N SER A 62 -17.57 3.55 6.37
CA SER A 62 -18.45 4.25 5.46
C SER A 62 -19.24 5.21 6.33
N PHE A 63 -19.31 6.48 5.93
CA PHE A 63 -20.22 7.44 6.51
C PHE A 63 -21.66 7.03 6.12
N ALA A 64 -22.12 5.90 6.66
CA ALA A 64 -23.48 5.41 6.55
C ALA A 64 -24.18 5.79 7.86
N PRO A 65 -24.69 7.03 7.97
CA PRO A 65 -25.48 7.41 9.13
C PRO A 65 -26.67 6.46 9.24
N THR A 66 -27.02 6.09 10.46
CA THR A 66 -28.22 5.28 10.69
C THR A 66 -29.46 6.08 10.27
N LEU A 67 -30.51 5.38 9.81
CA LEU A 67 -31.77 6.03 9.47
C LEU A 67 -32.32 6.86 10.64
N SER A 68 -32.10 6.39 11.88
CA SER A 68 -32.44 7.11 13.10
C SER A 68 -31.66 8.42 13.26
N ALA A 69 -30.35 8.44 12.98
CA ALA A 69 -29.54 9.65 13.05
C ALA A 69 -30.00 10.68 11.99
N LEU A 70 -30.31 10.23 10.77
CA LEU A 70 -30.87 11.06 9.72
C LEU A 70 -32.20 11.69 10.13
N ILE A 71 -33.12 10.90 10.70
CA ILE A 71 -34.42 11.39 11.19
C ILE A 71 -34.25 12.41 12.31
N PHE A 72 -33.34 12.14 13.26
CA PHE A 72 -33.11 13.02 14.41
C PHE A 72 -32.54 14.37 13.97
N VAL A 73 -31.55 14.37 13.08
CA VAL A 73 -30.98 15.60 12.50
C VAL A 73 -32.05 16.38 11.74
N GLY A 74 -32.88 15.71 10.93
CA GLY A 74 -33.99 16.35 10.23
C GLY A 74 -34.98 17.02 11.18
N PHE A 75 -35.31 16.38 12.30
CA PHE A 75 -36.22 16.95 13.30
C PHE A 75 -35.62 18.16 14.02
N VAL A 76 -34.33 18.09 14.38
CA VAL A 76 -33.61 19.22 14.99
C VAL A 76 -33.58 20.42 14.06
N VAL A 77 -33.28 20.22 12.78
CA VAL A 77 -33.28 21.30 11.77
C VAL A 77 -34.67 21.92 11.63
N ALA A 78 -35.72 21.11 11.56
CA ALA A 78 -37.10 21.60 11.48
C ALA A 78 -37.51 22.43 12.70
N LEU A 79 -37.10 22.03 13.91
CA LEU A 79 -37.36 22.80 15.13
C LEU A 79 -36.60 24.12 15.17
N LEU A 80 -35.38 24.17 14.63
CA LEU A 80 -34.60 25.41 14.54
C LEU A 80 -35.22 26.37 13.51
N GLN A 81 -35.67 25.87 12.36
CA GLN A 81 -36.34 26.67 11.32
C GLN A 81 -37.68 27.27 11.76
N GLN A 82 -38.37 26.68 12.75
CA GLN A 82 -39.60 27.25 13.31
C GLN A 82 -39.36 28.36 14.34
N ARG A 83 -38.12 28.55 14.79
CA ARG A 83 -37.76 29.54 15.83
C ARG A 83 -37.17 30.83 15.27
N ASP A 84 -36.89 30.86 13.97
CA ASP A 84 -36.55 32.06 13.18
C ASP A 84 -37.82 32.63 12.51
#